data_AF-A0A6J7GVH1-F1
#
_entry.id   AF-A0A6J7GVH1-F1
#
_cell.length_a   1.000
_cell.length_b   1.000
_cell.length_c   1.000
_cell.angle_alpha   90.00
_cell.angle_beta   90.00
_cell.angle_gamma   90.00
#
_symmetry.space_group_name_H-M   'P 1'
#
loop_
_entity.id
_entity.type
_entity.pdbx_description
1 polymer ?
#
loop_
_entity_poly.entity_id
_entity_poly.type
_entity_poly.pdbx_seq_one_letter_code
_entity_poly.pdbx_strand_id
1 'polypeptide(L)'
;MIAGTVLICVKKHWIKQLGVLMGVFFVAIGIARWYAYTGFYQDDVTMISGVRMALLQRPDALMLGVGMATFNAYLTEERLLRWRKLFLFLGTVALVVWFVMLNLSSGLVRKLGGPYVDYLPAGPEEFTRPQMLETMYWFRFGHTLGALAFALILICLVRLSDWWLSRFWSLPQFRWLGRLSYTLYIWHALPYIFIFAVMGGADASLKVQLIRTPILIASAFAVSLPVYYLVELRVLRMKLKYSSEKEVLDLRTGKMVQVNVAGQVDQIQSPDRTLAAEETGDVPSDPQDP
;
A
#
# COMPACT_ATOMS: atom_id res chain seq x y z
N MET A 1 11.50 19.95 4.45
CA MET A 1 11.34 20.10 2.98
C MET A 1 9.98 19.63 2.46
N ILE A 2 9.55 18.38 2.70
CA ILE A 2 8.30 17.82 2.13
C ILE A 2 7.07 18.68 2.42
N ALA A 3 6.85 19.09 3.68
CA ALA A 3 5.72 19.94 4.05
C ALA A 3 5.73 21.31 3.33
N GLY A 4 6.92 21.90 3.15
CA GLY A 4 7.07 23.16 2.42
C GLY A 4 6.75 23.03 0.93
N THR A 5 7.21 21.95 0.29
CA THR A 5 6.89 21.66 -1.11
C THR A 5 5.39 21.47 -1.31
N VAL A 6 4.73 20.70 -0.44
CA VAL A 6 3.27 20.51 -0.50
C VAL A 6 2.54 21.83 -0.33
N LEU A 7 2.93 22.66 0.65
CA LEU A 7 2.29 23.93 0.93
C LEU A 7 2.41 24.91 -0.24
N ILE A 8 3.57 24.96 -0.90
CA ILE A 8 3.77 25.74 -2.13
C ILE A 8 2.90 25.20 -3.26
N CYS A 9 2.87 23.88 -3.46
CA CYS A 9 2.08 23.26 -4.52
C CYS A 9 0.57 23.47 -4.32
N VAL A 10 0.08 23.45 -3.08
CA VAL A 10 -1.32 23.77 -2.75
C VAL A 10 -1.59 25.25 -3.01
N LYS A 11 -0.76 26.15 -2.47
CA LYS A 11 -0.94 27.61 -2.62
C LYS A 11 -0.91 28.07 -4.08
N LYS A 12 -0.10 27.42 -4.93
CA LYS A 12 0.04 27.75 -6.35
C LYS A 12 -0.84 26.90 -7.27
N HIS A 13 -1.68 26.00 -6.73
CA HIS A 13 -2.49 25.05 -7.50
C HIS A 13 -1.67 24.14 -8.44
N TRP A 14 -0.44 23.81 -8.07
CA TRP A 14 0.49 22.98 -8.86
C TRP A 14 0.38 21.48 -8.56
N ILE A 15 -0.69 21.02 -7.90
CA ILE A 15 -0.87 19.60 -7.55
C ILE A 15 -0.86 18.69 -8.78
N LYS A 16 -1.47 19.10 -9.90
CA LYS A 16 -1.40 18.37 -11.17
C LYS A 16 0.05 18.25 -11.69
N GLN A 17 0.78 19.36 -11.68
CA GLN A 17 2.17 19.40 -12.13
C GLN A 17 3.06 18.52 -11.26
N LEU A 18 2.84 18.55 -9.94
CA LEU A 18 3.53 17.67 -9.00
C LEU A 18 3.25 16.20 -9.31
N GLY A 19 1.99 15.81 -9.51
CA GLY A 19 1.63 14.43 -9.86
C GLY A 19 2.28 13.98 -11.18
N VAL A 20 2.27 14.83 -12.21
CA VAL A 20 2.94 14.55 -13.49
C VAL A 20 4.45 14.41 -13.30
N LEU A 21 5.08 15.34 -12.56
CA LEU A 21 6.51 15.32 -12.27
C LEU A 21 6.91 14.04 -11.53
N MET A 22 6.14 13.61 -10.53
CA MET A 22 6.38 12.36 -9.82
C MET A 22 6.23 11.14 -10.75
N GLY A 23 5.27 11.17 -11.68
CA GLY A 23 5.14 10.14 -12.72
C GLY A 23 6.35 10.09 -13.66
N VAL A 24 6.87 11.24 -14.08
CA VAL A 24 8.10 11.33 -14.90
C VAL A 24 9.30 10.76 -14.15
N PHE A 25 9.48 11.12 -12.88
CA PHE A 25 10.58 10.55 -12.08
C PHE A 25 10.43 9.05 -11.85
N PHE A 26 9.21 8.55 -11.63
CA PHE A 26 8.94 7.12 -11.56
C PHE A 26 9.42 6.40 -12.82
N VAL A 27 9.08 6.92 -14.01
CA VAL A 27 9.53 6.33 -15.29
C VAL A 27 11.04 6.44 -15.46
N ALA A 28 11.64 7.59 -15.15
CA ALA A 28 13.08 7.79 -15.26
C ALA A 28 13.88 6.82 -14.36
N ILE A 29 13.42 6.62 -13.12
CA ILE A 29 14.04 5.66 -12.19
C ILE A 29 13.80 4.22 -12.69
N GLY A 30 12.61 3.91 -13.19
CA GLY A 30 12.33 2.60 -13.80
C GLY A 30 13.28 2.28 -14.96
N ILE A 31 13.55 3.25 -15.84
CA ILE A 31 14.52 3.11 -16.93
C ILE A 31 15.94 2.95 -16.38
N ALA A 32 16.34 3.77 -15.41
CA ALA A 32 17.67 3.66 -14.79
C ALA A 32 17.90 2.26 -14.19
N ARG A 33 16.89 1.74 -13.48
CA ARG A 33 16.92 0.39 -12.89
C ARG A 33 16.93 -0.71 -13.93
N TRP A 34 16.23 -0.54 -15.05
CA TRP A 34 16.29 -1.47 -16.17
C TRP A 34 17.72 -1.74 -16.65
N TYR A 35 18.55 -0.68 -16.63
CA TYR A 35 19.99 -0.69 -16.95
C TYR A 35 20.92 -0.92 -15.73
N ALA A 36 20.35 -1.40 -14.63
CA ALA A 36 21.04 -1.77 -13.39
C ALA A 36 21.77 -0.61 -12.66
N TYR A 37 21.28 0.63 -12.81
CA TYR A 37 21.77 1.74 -12.00
C TYR A 37 21.15 1.72 -10.60
N THR A 38 21.99 1.66 -9.55
CA THR A 38 21.56 1.58 -8.13
C THR A 38 21.47 2.93 -7.43
N GLY A 39 22.06 3.98 -7.99
CA GLY A 39 22.09 5.31 -7.40
C GLY A 39 22.91 6.29 -8.23
N PHE A 40 23.03 7.51 -7.70
CA PHE A 40 23.93 8.50 -8.27
C PHE A 40 25.36 8.16 -7.86
N TYR A 41 26.31 8.26 -8.79
CA TYR A 41 27.72 7.99 -8.50
C TYR A 41 27.96 6.57 -7.94
N GLN A 42 27.23 5.57 -8.47
CA GLN A 42 27.27 4.16 -8.03
C GLN A 42 28.71 3.62 -7.92
N ASP A 43 29.57 3.98 -8.88
CA ASP A 43 30.95 3.49 -9.00
C ASP A 43 31.95 4.27 -8.13
N ASP A 44 31.53 5.37 -7.51
CA ASP A 44 32.39 6.15 -6.61
C ASP A 44 32.38 5.54 -5.20
N VAL A 45 33.46 4.84 -4.85
CA VAL A 45 33.63 4.17 -3.55
C VAL A 45 33.74 5.17 -2.39
N THR A 46 34.11 6.42 -2.67
CA THR A 46 34.24 7.48 -1.65
C THR A 46 32.90 8.12 -1.30
N MET A 47 31.87 7.89 -2.12
CA MET A 47 30.53 8.43 -1.92
C MET A 47 29.77 7.65 -0.83
N ILE A 48 28.94 8.34 -0.06
CA ILE A 48 28.12 7.73 1.00
C ILE A 48 27.20 6.66 0.40
N SER A 49 27.14 5.48 1.02
CA SER A 49 26.38 4.31 0.54
C SER A 49 24.92 4.62 0.24
N GLY A 50 24.28 5.51 1.01
CA GLY A 50 22.90 5.93 0.77
C GLY A 50 22.68 6.65 -0.56
N VAL A 51 23.67 7.43 -1.03
CA VAL A 51 23.60 8.11 -2.35
C VAL A 51 23.86 7.13 -3.48
N ARG A 52 24.84 6.24 -3.28
CA ARG A 52 25.21 5.16 -4.22
C ARG A 52 24.09 4.15 -4.44
N MET A 53 23.24 3.95 -3.42
CA MET A 53 22.14 2.97 -3.41
C MET A 53 20.76 3.65 -3.39
N ALA A 54 20.69 4.93 -3.75
CA ALA A 54 19.46 5.72 -3.61
C ALA A 54 18.27 5.13 -4.40
N LEU A 55 18.51 4.55 -5.57
CA LEU A 55 17.46 3.91 -6.38
C LEU A 55 17.09 2.52 -5.84
N LEU A 56 17.99 1.87 -5.10
CA LEU A 56 17.72 0.60 -4.40
C LEU A 56 16.74 0.76 -3.25
N GLN A 57 16.66 1.96 -2.66
CA GLN A 57 15.70 2.29 -1.61
C GLN A 57 14.25 2.48 -2.11
N ARG A 58 14.02 2.29 -3.42
CA ARG A 58 12.70 2.35 -4.08
C ARG A 58 11.91 3.66 -3.85
N PRO A 59 12.53 4.84 -4.05
CA PRO A 59 11.82 6.12 -3.99
C PRO A 59 10.74 6.23 -5.10
N ASP A 60 10.89 5.47 -6.18
CA ASP A 60 9.94 5.35 -7.30
C ASP A 60 8.54 4.93 -6.85
N ALA A 61 8.41 3.94 -5.95
CA ALA A 61 7.10 3.48 -5.48
C ALA A 61 6.33 4.58 -4.71
N LEU A 62 7.05 5.42 -3.95
CA LEU A 62 6.45 6.57 -3.26
C LEU A 62 6.00 7.64 -4.26
N MET A 63 6.83 7.92 -5.27
CA MET A 63 6.50 8.85 -6.35
C MET A 63 5.27 8.38 -7.13
N LEU A 64 5.19 7.09 -7.46
CA LEU A 64 4.01 6.47 -8.06
C LEU A 64 2.79 6.67 -7.16
N GLY A 65 2.91 6.45 -5.85
CA GLY A 65 1.83 6.71 -4.89
C GLY A 65 1.31 8.14 -4.92
N VAL A 66 2.19 9.14 -4.98
CA VAL A 66 1.81 10.56 -5.09
C VAL A 66 1.13 10.85 -6.44
N GLY A 67 1.67 10.33 -7.54
CA GLY A 67 1.08 10.45 -8.87
C GLY A 67 -0.32 9.83 -8.92
N MET A 68 -0.48 8.66 -8.31
CA MET A 68 -1.75 7.92 -8.23
C MET A 68 -2.78 8.60 -7.33
N ALA A 69 -2.36 9.17 -6.20
CA ALA A 69 -3.24 9.97 -5.35
C ALA A 69 -3.74 11.21 -6.10
N THR A 70 -2.86 11.86 -6.85
CA THR A 70 -3.22 13.01 -7.71
C THR A 70 -4.18 12.58 -8.81
N PHE A 71 -3.88 11.49 -9.53
CA PHE A 71 -4.76 10.93 -10.55
C PHE A 71 -6.13 10.60 -9.98
N ASN A 72 -6.17 9.93 -8.83
CA ASN A 72 -7.39 9.59 -8.12
C ASN A 72 -8.20 10.85 -7.76
N ALA A 73 -7.57 11.93 -7.29
CA ALA A 73 -8.28 13.16 -6.95
C ALA A 73 -9.00 13.82 -8.15
N TYR A 74 -8.48 13.65 -9.37
CA TYR A 74 -9.08 14.19 -10.60
C TYR A 74 -9.93 13.18 -11.39
N LEU A 75 -10.01 11.93 -10.94
CA LEU A 75 -10.85 10.92 -11.56
C LEU A 75 -12.31 11.14 -11.13
N THR A 76 -13.13 11.62 -12.07
CA THR A 76 -14.57 11.81 -11.85
C THR A 76 -15.33 10.49 -11.91
N GLU A 77 -16.45 10.41 -11.19
CA GLU A 77 -17.29 9.20 -11.15
C GLU A 77 -17.85 8.85 -12.52
N GLU A 78 -18.29 9.85 -13.29
CA GLU A 78 -18.77 9.65 -14.67
C GLU A 78 -17.74 8.96 -15.57
N ARG A 79 -16.47 9.38 -15.47
CA ARG A 79 -15.38 8.78 -16.26
C ARG A 79 -15.10 7.36 -15.78
N LEU A 80 -15.08 7.15 -14.48
CA LEU A 80 -14.88 5.82 -13.90
C LEU A 80 -15.97 4.85 -14.36
N LEU A 81 -17.24 5.25 -14.31
CA LEU A 81 -18.37 4.42 -14.72
C LEU A 81 -18.32 4.09 -16.22
N ARG A 82 -17.95 5.07 -17.07
CA ARG A 82 -17.75 4.86 -18.51
C ARG A 82 -16.71 3.78 -18.81
N TRP A 83 -15.60 3.80 -18.08
CA TRP A 83 -14.48 2.87 -18.28
C TRP A 83 -14.49 1.70 -17.29
N ARG A 84 -15.61 1.47 -16.59
CA ARG A 84 -15.69 0.51 -15.48
C ARG A 84 -15.21 -0.89 -15.86
N LYS A 85 -15.70 -1.42 -16.99
CA LYS A 85 -15.31 -2.77 -17.48
C LYS A 85 -13.80 -2.87 -17.71
N LEU A 86 -13.19 -1.82 -18.27
CA LEU A 86 -11.76 -1.75 -18.49
C LEU A 86 -10.99 -1.74 -17.16
N PHE A 87 -11.39 -0.91 -16.20
CA PHE A 87 -10.73 -0.86 -14.88
C PHE A 87 -10.83 -2.21 -14.16
N LEU A 88 -11.98 -2.87 -14.16
CA LEU A 88 -12.14 -4.20 -13.54
C LEU A 88 -11.27 -5.26 -14.22
N PHE A 89 -11.20 -5.23 -15.55
CA PHE A 89 -10.32 -6.13 -16.30
C PHE A 89 -8.85 -5.87 -15.94
N LEU A 90 -8.40 -4.62 -16.03
CA LEU A 90 -7.03 -4.23 -15.70
C LEU A 90 -6.67 -4.55 -14.24
N GLY A 91 -7.56 -4.28 -13.29
CA GLY A 91 -7.37 -4.60 -11.88
C GLY A 91 -7.26 -6.11 -11.63
N THR A 92 -8.04 -6.92 -12.36
CA THR A 92 -7.98 -8.38 -12.25
C THR A 92 -6.71 -8.95 -12.88
N VAL A 93 -6.31 -8.46 -14.06
CA VAL A 93 -5.03 -8.83 -14.69
C VAL A 93 -3.87 -8.41 -13.78
N ALA A 94 -3.89 -7.19 -13.26
CA ALA A 94 -2.88 -6.69 -12.34
C ALA A 94 -2.81 -7.52 -11.06
N LEU A 95 -3.95 -8.00 -10.52
CA LEU A 95 -3.97 -8.90 -9.37
C LEU A 95 -3.27 -10.23 -9.67
N VAL A 96 -3.53 -10.84 -10.82
CA VAL A 96 -2.85 -12.08 -11.24
C VAL A 96 -1.35 -11.85 -11.38
N VAL A 97 -0.94 -10.79 -12.07
CA VAL A 97 0.48 -10.41 -12.22
C VAL A 97 1.12 -10.22 -10.85
N TRP A 98 0.54 -9.39 -9.99
CA TRP A 98 1.06 -9.13 -8.65
C TRP A 98 1.15 -10.39 -7.80
N PHE A 99 0.16 -11.28 -7.86
CA PHE A 99 0.17 -12.55 -7.14
C PHE A 99 1.27 -13.49 -7.62
N VAL A 100 1.45 -13.64 -8.94
CA VAL A 100 2.57 -14.42 -9.52
C VAL A 100 3.89 -13.86 -9.04
N MET A 101 4.06 -12.54 -9.10
CA MET A 101 5.28 -11.89 -8.68
C MET A 101 5.62 -12.16 -7.21
N LEU A 102 4.67 -12.00 -6.28
CA LEU A 102 4.90 -12.31 -4.87
C LEU A 102 5.43 -13.73 -4.62
N ASN A 103 5.09 -14.67 -5.49
CA ASN A 103 5.43 -16.08 -5.35
C ASN A 103 6.69 -16.49 -6.10
N LEU A 104 7.19 -15.69 -7.05
CA LEU A 104 8.38 -16.01 -7.85
C LEU A 104 9.65 -16.17 -7.02
N SER A 105 9.73 -15.61 -5.81
CA SER A 105 10.87 -15.82 -4.89
C SER A 105 10.51 -16.59 -3.63
N SER A 106 9.40 -17.31 -3.65
CA SER A 106 9.00 -18.13 -2.51
C SER A 106 9.83 -19.42 -2.47
N GLY A 107 10.60 -19.61 -1.40
CA GLY A 107 11.32 -20.86 -1.18
C GLY A 107 10.40 -22.08 -1.10
N LEU A 108 9.13 -21.89 -0.70
CA LEU A 108 8.11 -22.92 -0.71
C LEU A 108 7.73 -23.31 -2.15
N VAL A 109 7.54 -22.34 -3.04
CA VAL A 109 7.26 -22.59 -4.46
C VAL A 109 8.41 -23.34 -5.11
N ARG A 110 9.67 -22.94 -4.84
CA ARG A 110 10.87 -23.65 -5.30
C ARG A 110 10.86 -25.11 -4.87
N LYS A 111 10.57 -25.38 -3.59
CA LYS A 111 10.56 -26.73 -3.02
C LYS A 111 9.41 -27.59 -3.53
N LEU A 112 8.32 -26.98 -4.00
CA LEU A 112 7.21 -27.66 -4.67
C LEU A 112 7.43 -27.85 -6.18
N GLY A 113 8.61 -27.47 -6.70
CA GLY A 113 8.94 -27.60 -8.12
C GLY A 113 8.36 -26.50 -9.02
N GLY A 114 7.85 -25.42 -8.43
CA GLY A 114 7.34 -24.26 -9.18
C GLY A 114 8.45 -23.31 -9.65
N PRO A 115 8.10 -22.30 -10.46
CA PRO A 115 9.05 -21.31 -10.95
C PRO A 115 9.65 -20.51 -9.79
N TYR A 116 10.97 -20.30 -9.83
CA TYR A 116 11.70 -19.58 -8.80
C TYR A 116 12.74 -18.65 -9.42
N VAL A 117 12.82 -17.45 -8.88
CA VAL A 117 13.78 -16.40 -9.20
C VAL A 117 14.39 -15.94 -7.88
N ASP A 118 15.72 -15.86 -7.81
CA ASP A 118 16.41 -15.37 -6.63
C ASP A 118 16.04 -13.92 -6.33
N TYR A 119 15.66 -13.65 -5.08
CA TYR A 119 15.26 -12.31 -4.64
C TYR A 119 16.46 -11.41 -4.38
N LEU A 120 17.48 -11.99 -3.75
CA LEU A 120 18.73 -11.35 -3.37
C LEU A 120 19.89 -12.05 -4.06
N PRO A 121 20.98 -11.33 -4.31
CA PRO A 121 22.18 -11.93 -4.87
C PRO A 121 22.85 -12.81 -3.82
N ALA A 122 23.67 -13.77 -4.26
CA ALA A 122 24.38 -14.68 -3.35
C ALA A 122 25.52 -14.00 -2.58
N GLY A 123 26.05 -12.88 -3.09
CA GLY A 123 27.14 -12.15 -2.45
C GLY A 123 27.36 -10.71 -2.98
N PRO A 124 28.29 -9.97 -2.36
CA PRO A 124 28.61 -8.58 -2.71
C PRO A 124 29.11 -8.39 -4.16
N GLU A 125 29.81 -9.39 -4.69
CA GLU A 125 30.33 -9.41 -6.07
C GLU A 125 29.24 -9.20 -7.12
N GLU A 126 28.05 -9.75 -6.88
CA GLU A 126 26.87 -9.68 -7.75
C GLU A 126 26.19 -8.30 -7.79
N PHE A 127 26.67 -7.34 -6.98
CA PHE A 127 26.24 -5.93 -7.06
C PHE A 127 27.02 -5.10 -8.08
N THR A 128 27.92 -5.71 -8.85
CA THR A 128 28.54 -5.04 -10.01
C THR A 128 27.54 -4.89 -11.15
N ARG A 129 27.56 -3.76 -11.87
CA ARG A 129 26.58 -3.48 -12.92
C ARG A 129 26.43 -4.58 -13.98
N PRO A 130 27.52 -5.18 -14.53
CA PRO A 130 27.39 -6.28 -15.49
C PRO A 130 26.66 -7.49 -14.91
N GLN A 131 26.98 -7.87 -13.67
CA GLN A 131 26.35 -9.01 -13.01
C GLN A 131 24.89 -8.71 -12.66
N MET A 132 24.60 -7.50 -12.20
CA MET A 132 23.24 -7.06 -11.93
C MET A 132 22.32 -7.09 -13.15
N LEU A 133 22.86 -6.87 -14.36
CA LEU A 133 22.08 -7.02 -15.59
C LEU A 133 21.61 -8.47 -15.80
N GLU A 134 22.32 -9.47 -15.30
CA GLU A 134 21.99 -10.87 -15.49
C GLU A 134 21.21 -11.46 -14.31
N THR A 135 21.59 -11.10 -13.08
CA THR A 135 21.13 -11.78 -11.87
C THR A 135 19.99 -11.05 -11.15
N MET A 136 19.89 -9.72 -11.27
CA MET A 136 19.00 -8.93 -10.41
C MET A 136 17.64 -8.58 -11.03
N TYR A 137 16.87 -9.60 -11.43
CA TYR A 137 15.50 -9.47 -11.98
C TYR A 137 14.62 -8.50 -11.17
N TRP A 138 14.57 -8.70 -9.85
CA TRP A 138 13.70 -7.95 -8.94
C TRP A 138 14.06 -6.47 -8.89
N PHE A 139 15.36 -6.18 -8.91
CA PHE A 139 15.85 -4.83 -8.94
C PHE A 139 15.64 -4.17 -10.30
N ARG A 140 15.83 -4.89 -11.42
CA ARG A 140 15.72 -4.29 -12.74
C ARG A 140 14.29 -3.89 -13.10
N PHE A 141 13.34 -4.77 -12.84
CA PHE A 141 11.94 -4.50 -13.19
C PHE A 141 10.90 -5.18 -12.30
N GLY A 142 11.24 -6.24 -11.58
CA GLY A 142 10.27 -6.95 -10.73
C GLY A 142 9.55 -6.02 -9.75
N HIS A 143 10.27 -5.20 -8.99
CA HIS A 143 9.61 -4.27 -8.08
C HIS A 143 8.78 -3.19 -8.78
N THR A 144 9.22 -2.71 -9.95
CA THR A 144 8.52 -1.67 -10.72
C THR A 144 7.21 -2.20 -11.27
N LEU A 145 7.23 -3.40 -11.85
CA LEU A 145 6.04 -4.08 -12.35
C LEU A 145 5.07 -4.43 -11.21
N GLY A 146 5.60 -4.90 -10.06
CA GLY A 146 4.80 -5.14 -8.87
C GLY A 146 4.13 -3.87 -8.33
N ALA A 147 4.85 -2.73 -8.33
CA ALA A 147 4.31 -1.45 -7.89
C ALA A 147 3.20 -0.94 -8.84
N LEU A 148 3.39 -1.05 -10.16
CA LEU A 148 2.38 -0.71 -11.15
C LEU A 148 1.13 -1.57 -11.03
N ALA A 149 1.31 -2.89 -10.91
CA ALA A 149 0.21 -3.82 -10.71
C ALA A 149 -0.57 -3.47 -9.45
N PHE A 150 0.12 -3.23 -8.32
CA PHE A 150 -0.53 -2.85 -7.08
C PHE A 150 -1.23 -1.48 -7.16
N ALA A 151 -0.68 -0.52 -7.90
CA ALA A 151 -1.31 0.78 -8.13
C ALA A 151 -2.68 0.64 -8.84
N LEU A 152 -2.77 -0.24 -9.85
CA LEU A 152 -4.04 -0.53 -10.53
C LEU A 152 -5.04 -1.25 -9.62
N ILE A 153 -4.57 -2.23 -8.84
CA ILE A 153 -5.38 -2.91 -7.81
C ILE A 153 -5.93 -1.88 -6.83
N LEU A 154 -5.11 -0.94 -6.36
CA LEU A 154 -5.49 0.07 -5.39
C LEU A 154 -6.57 1.02 -5.91
N ILE A 155 -6.49 1.48 -7.17
CA ILE A 155 -7.59 2.25 -7.77
C ILE A 155 -8.89 1.44 -7.70
N CYS A 156 -8.85 0.17 -8.12
CA CYS A 156 -10.05 -0.67 -8.16
C CYS A 156 -10.62 -0.90 -6.75
N LEU A 157 -9.76 -1.14 -5.74
CA LEU A 157 -10.19 -1.28 -4.35
C LEU A 157 -10.85 -0.01 -3.79
N VAL A 158 -10.32 1.16 -4.13
CA VAL A 158 -10.81 2.44 -3.60
C VAL A 158 -12.08 2.90 -4.32
N ARG A 159 -12.15 2.67 -5.63
CA ARG A 159 -13.19 3.27 -6.49
C ARG A 159 -14.30 2.31 -6.91
N LEU A 160 -14.06 0.99 -6.88
CA LEU A 160 -14.99 -0.02 -7.36
C LEU A 160 -15.36 -0.97 -6.22
N SER A 161 -16.27 -0.52 -5.37
CA SER A 161 -16.72 -1.25 -4.17
C SER A 161 -17.38 -2.59 -4.49
N ASP A 162 -17.91 -2.74 -5.70
CA ASP A 162 -18.56 -3.92 -6.24
C ASP A 162 -17.58 -4.98 -6.77
N TRP A 163 -16.31 -4.63 -6.97
CA TRP A 163 -15.27 -5.61 -7.31
C TRP A 163 -15.17 -6.67 -6.21
N TRP A 164 -15.09 -7.95 -6.59
CA TRP A 164 -15.12 -9.06 -5.62
C TRP A 164 -14.00 -8.95 -4.58
N LEU A 165 -12.81 -8.49 -4.98
CA LEU A 165 -11.67 -8.31 -4.07
C LEU A 165 -11.94 -7.17 -3.08
N SER A 166 -12.56 -6.09 -3.54
CA SER A 166 -12.97 -4.98 -2.67
C SER A 166 -13.99 -5.46 -1.63
N ARG A 167 -14.99 -6.25 -2.04
CA ARG A 167 -15.98 -6.85 -1.13
C ARG A 167 -15.31 -7.76 -0.10
N PHE A 168 -14.37 -8.59 -0.55
CA PHE A 168 -13.62 -9.50 0.31
C PHE A 168 -12.76 -8.74 1.35
N TRP A 169 -12.00 -7.73 0.93
CA TRP A 169 -11.21 -6.89 1.86
C TRP A 169 -12.06 -5.97 2.74
N SER A 170 -13.33 -5.76 2.38
CA SER A 170 -14.29 -5.04 3.21
C SER A 170 -14.92 -5.90 4.31
N LEU A 171 -14.56 -7.18 4.42
CA LEU A 171 -15.02 -8.01 5.55
C LEU A 171 -14.47 -7.46 6.89
N PRO A 172 -15.22 -7.59 8.00
CA PRO A 172 -14.83 -7.04 9.29
C PRO A 172 -13.43 -7.47 9.76
N GLN A 173 -13.05 -8.73 9.48
CA GLN A 173 -11.77 -9.31 9.85
C GLN A 173 -10.60 -8.63 9.11
N PHE A 174 -10.74 -8.40 7.80
CA PHE A 174 -9.72 -7.70 7.02
C PHE A 174 -9.64 -6.22 7.37
N ARG A 175 -10.78 -5.57 7.68
CA ARG A 175 -10.78 -4.20 8.21
C ARG A 175 -10.06 -4.10 9.55
N TRP A 176 -10.30 -5.06 10.45
CA TRP A 176 -9.60 -5.14 11.74
C TRP A 176 -8.09 -5.36 11.53
N LEU A 177 -7.73 -6.30 10.66
CA LEU A 177 -6.34 -6.56 10.31
C LEU A 177 -5.67 -5.33 9.67
N GLY A 178 -6.39 -4.60 8.83
CA GLY A 178 -5.93 -3.34 8.22
C GLY A 178 -5.63 -2.27 9.26
N ARG A 179 -6.44 -2.13 10.32
CA ARG A 179 -6.14 -1.22 11.43
C ARG A 179 -4.91 -1.65 12.24
N LEU A 180 -4.70 -2.95 12.39
CA LEU A 180 -3.54 -3.53 13.09
C LEU A 180 -2.26 -3.52 12.23
N SER A 181 -2.38 -3.30 10.91
CA SER A 181 -1.32 -3.54 9.93
C SER A 181 -0.02 -2.79 10.22
N TYR A 182 -0.09 -1.56 10.75
CA TYR A 182 1.09 -0.77 11.09
C TYR A 182 1.89 -1.39 12.24
N THR A 183 1.22 -1.73 13.35
CA THR A 183 1.89 -2.45 14.45
C THR A 183 2.41 -3.81 14.00
N LEU A 184 1.64 -4.58 13.23
CA LEU A 184 2.15 -5.85 12.67
C LEU A 184 3.40 -5.64 11.82
N TYR A 185 3.43 -4.62 10.96
CA TYR A 185 4.58 -4.30 10.12
C TYR A 185 5.84 -4.01 10.94
N ILE A 186 5.73 -3.27 12.04
CA ILE A 186 6.90 -2.96 12.89
C ILE A 186 7.34 -4.20 13.68
N TRP A 187 6.39 -4.89 14.30
CA TRP A 187 6.71 -5.85 15.35
C TRP A 187 6.86 -7.29 14.86
N HIS A 188 6.45 -7.63 13.63
CA HIS A 188 6.58 -9.01 13.12
C HIS A 188 8.04 -9.47 12.97
N ALA A 189 8.97 -8.56 12.69
CA ALA A 189 10.37 -8.91 12.43
C ALA A 189 11.07 -9.52 13.66
N LEU A 190 10.75 -9.03 14.86
CA LEU A 190 11.38 -9.50 16.11
C LEU A 190 11.16 -11.00 16.35
N PRO A 191 9.92 -11.52 16.46
CA PRO A 191 9.73 -12.95 16.64
C PRO A 191 10.24 -13.76 15.45
N TYR A 192 10.22 -13.20 14.23
CA TYR A 192 10.74 -13.90 13.06
C TYR A 192 12.23 -14.21 13.23
N ILE A 193 13.05 -13.24 13.63
CA ILE A 193 14.50 -13.43 13.82
C ILE A 193 14.76 -14.58 14.81
N PHE A 194 14.10 -14.59 15.97
CA PHE A 194 14.29 -15.65 16.96
C PHE A 194 13.83 -17.03 16.45
N ILE A 195 12.67 -17.10 15.81
CA ILE A 195 12.13 -18.36 15.29
C ILE A 195 13.00 -18.89 14.15
N PHE A 196 13.50 -18.04 13.26
CA PHE A 196 14.44 -18.44 12.22
C PHE A 196 15.74 -19.00 12.81
N ALA A 197 16.28 -18.37 13.87
CA ALA A 197 17.49 -18.84 14.54
C ALA A 197 17.32 -20.24 15.16
N VAL A 198 16.16 -20.52 15.76
CA VAL A 198 15.90 -21.81 16.46
C VAL A 198 15.41 -22.90 15.50
N MET A 199 14.71 -22.54 14.41
CA MET A 199 14.10 -23.50 13.47
C MET A 199 14.87 -23.64 12.16
N GLY A 200 16.21 -23.62 12.22
CA GLY A 200 17.09 -24.02 11.12
C GLY A 200 17.26 -23.01 9.98
N GLY A 201 17.02 -21.72 10.23
CA GLY A 201 17.37 -20.65 9.30
C GLY A 201 16.64 -20.70 7.94
N ALA A 202 17.23 -20.10 6.91
CA ALA A 202 16.63 -20.05 5.57
C ALA A 202 16.49 -21.44 4.94
N ASP A 203 17.43 -22.35 5.22
CA ASP A 203 17.59 -23.64 4.54
C ASP A 203 16.81 -24.80 5.16
N ALA A 204 15.99 -24.53 6.18
CA ALA A 204 15.16 -25.54 6.84
C ALA A 204 14.35 -26.41 5.84
N SER A 205 14.19 -27.71 6.14
CA SER A 205 13.45 -28.65 5.27
C SER A 205 12.00 -28.21 5.01
N LEU A 206 11.36 -28.70 3.94
CA LEU A 206 9.98 -28.33 3.58
C LEU A 206 9.00 -28.55 4.74
N LYS A 207 9.13 -29.69 5.45
CA LYS A 207 8.30 -30.00 6.62
C LYS A 207 8.45 -28.94 7.71
N VAL A 208 9.68 -28.52 8.00
CA VAL A 208 9.95 -27.47 8.99
C VAL A 208 9.38 -26.13 8.52
N GLN A 209 9.51 -25.77 7.24
CA GLN A 209 8.94 -24.52 6.71
C GLN A 209 7.41 -24.47 6.80
N LEU A 210 6.73 -25.59 6.51
CA LEU A 210 5.28 -25.69 6.62
C LEU A 210 4.77 -25.51 8.05
N ILE A 211 5.49 -26.05 9.04
CA ILE A 211 5.15 -25.90 10.47
C ILE A 211 5.56 -24.51 10.98
N ARG A 212 6.70 -23.99 10.52
CA ARG A 212 7.24 -22.70 10.94
C ARG A 212 6.35 -21.53 10.51
N THR A 213 5.75 -21.59 9.32
CA THR A 213 4.91 -20.51 8.78
C THR A 213 3.74 -20.13 9.71
N PRO A 214 2.87 -21.06 10.17
CA PRO A 214 1.81 -20.70 11.10
C PRO A 214 2.35 -20.24 12.47
N ILE A 215 3.50 -20.75 12.93
CA ILE A 215 4.15 -20.28 14.17
C ILE A 215 4.64 -18.84 14.02
N LEU A 216 5.27 -18.50 12.89
CA LEU A 216 5.69 -17.13 12.56
C LEU A 216 4.47 -16.20 12.55
N ILE A 217 3.40 -16.57 11.86
CA ILE A 217 2.16 -15.78 11.84
C ILE A 217 1.63 -15.59 13.26
N ALA A 218 1.42 -16.66 14.02
CA ALA A 218 0.87 -16.60 15.36
C ALA A 218 1.74 -15.76 16.32
N SER A 219 3.06 -15.91 16.26
CA SER A 219 3.99 -15.13 17.09
C SER A 219 4.01 -13.64 16.74
N ALA A 220 3.93 -13.29 15.45
CA ALA A 220 3.79 -11.89 15.04
C ALA A 220 2.53 -11.26 15.64
N PHE A 221 1.39 -11.96 15.62
CA PHE A 221 0.18 -11.49 16.29
C PHE A 221 0.34 -11.44 17.81
N ALA A 222 0.96 -12.44 18.43
CA ALA A 222 1.15 -12.48 19.89
C ALA A 222 1.96 -11.28 20.42
N VAL A 223 2.97 -10.84 19.67
CA VAL A 223 3.76 -9.64 20.01
C VAL A 223 3.01 -8.36 19.63
N SER A 224 2.35 -8.34 18.48
CA SER A 224 1.71 -7.12 17.95
C SER A 224 0.44 -6.72 18.69
N LEU A 225 -0.38 -7.69 19.12
CA LEU A 225 -1.68 -7.40 19.74
C LEU A 225 -1.55 -6.61 21.06
N PRO A 226 -0.68 -6.99 22.01
CA PRO A 226 -0.48 -6.19 23.22
C PRO A 226 -0.02 -4.76 22.90
N VAL A 227 0.93 -4.59 21.97
CA VAL A 227 1.42 -3.27 21.59
C VAL A 227 0.31 -2.42 20.95
N TYR A 228 -0.49 -3.03 20.08
CA TYR A 228 -1.61 -2.34 19.44
C TYR A 228 -2.62 -1.83 20.46
N TYR A 229 -3.08 -2.69 21.38
CA TYR A 229 -4.11 -2.31 22.35
C TYR A 229 -3.60 -1.41 23.47
N LEU A 230 -2.36 -1.62 23.94
CA LEU A 230 -1.81 -0.92 25.09
C LEU A 230 -1.08 0.37 24.72
N VAL A 231 -0.52 0.46 23.51
CA VAL A 231 0.29 1.60 23.07
C VAL A 231 -0.39 2.33 21.91
N GLU A 232 -0.55 1.68 20.76
CA GLU A 232 -0.99 2.37 19.53
C GLU A 232 -2.38 3.00 19.70
N LEU A 233 -3.38 2.25 20.18
CA LEU A 233 -4.73 2.78 20.36
C LEU A 233 -4.80 3.92 21.38
N ARG A 234 -3.89 3.94 22.37
CA ARG A 234 -3.80 5.04 23.34
C ARG A 234 -3.20 6.29 22.70
N VAL A 235 -2.14 6.12 21.93
CA VAL A 235 -1.50 7.22 21.19
C VAL A 235 -2.44 7.79 20.13
N LEU A 236 -3.16 6.95 19.39
CA LEU A 236 -4.17 7.39 18.41
C LEU A 236 -5.30 8.20 19.07
N ARG A 237 -5.74 7.78 20.27
CA ARG A 237 -6.71 8.55 21.06
C ARG A 237 -6.16 9.93 21.45
N MET A 238 -4.90 10.00 21.87
CA MET A 238 -4.25 11.28 22.18
C MET A 238 -4.17 12.15 20.93
N LYS A 239 -3.80 11.59 19.78
CA LYS A 239 -3.73 12.33 18.51
C LYS A 239 -5.08 12.96 18.13
N LEU A 240 -6.19 12.24 18.30
CA LEU A 240 -7.52 12.78 18.03
C LEU A 240 -7.87 14.00 18.91
N LYS A 241 -7.47 13.97 20.19
CA LYS A 241 -7.68 15.09 21.12
C LYS A 241 -6.98 16.38 20.66
N TYR A 242 -5.85 16.25 19.97
CA TYR A 242 -5.06 17.37 19.48
C TYR A 242 -5.22 17.62 17.97
N SER A 243 -6.25 17.03 17.34
CA SER A 243 -6.51 17.31 15.93
C SER A 243 -7.03 18.73 15.75
N SER A 244 -6.48 19.46 14.78
CA SER A 244 -6.93 20.80 14.39
C SER A 244 -8.02 20.77 13.31
N GLU A 245 -8.32 19.59 12.76
CA GLU A 245 -9.34 19.42 11.72
C GLU A 245 -10.73 19.26 12.34
N LYS A 246 -11.75 19.91 11.75
CA LYS A 246 -13.14 19.87 12.23
C LYS A 246 -13.74 18.47 12.18
N GLU A 247 -13.36 17.68 11.17
CA GLU A 247 -13.80 16.31 10.98
C GLU A 247 -12.58 15.42 10.73
N VAL A 248 -12.48 14.33 11.48
CA VAL A 248 -11.33 13.43 11.42
C VAL A 248 -11.81 11.99 11.34
N LEU A 249 -11.13 11.19 10.53
CA LEU A 249 -11.29 9.74 10.53
C LEU A 249 -10.67 9.16 11.81
N ASP A 250 -11.50 8.64 12.72
CA ASP A 250 -11.02 7.88 13.88
C ASP A 250 -10.50 6.52 13.40
N LEU A 251 -9.17 6.41 13.27
CA LEU A 251 -8.50 5.20 12.80
C LEU A 251 -8.74 3.97 13.68
N ARG A 252 -9.24 4.14 14.91
CA ARG A 252 -9.58 3.02 15.82
C ARG A 252 -10.90 2.36 15.41
N THR A 253 -11.85 3.17 14.97
CA THR A 253 -13.23 2.73 14.65
C THR A 253 -13.50 2.68 13.14
N GLY A 254 -12.71 3.40 12.35
CA GLY A 254 -12.90 3.60 10.91
C GLY A 254 -14.07 4.53 10.58
N LYS A 255 -14.52 5.36 11.52
CA LYS A 255 -15.65 6.29 11.34
C LYS A 255 -15.17 7.74 11.34
N MET A 256 -15.88 8.61 10.63
CA MET A 256 -15.68 10.05 10.70
C MET A 256 -16.26 10.59 12.01
N VAL A 257 -15.55 11.53 12.63
CA VAL A 257 -15.90 12.08 13.94
C VAL A 257 -15.66 13.57 13.93
N GLN A 258 -16.57 14.36 14.50
CA GLN A 258 -16.36 15.80 14.66
C GLN A 258 -15.49 16.06 15.87
N VAL A 259 -14.50 16.93 15.71
CA VAL A 259 -13.63 17.39 16.78
C VAL A 259 -14.04 18.82 17.11
N ASN A 260 -14.80 18.99 18.18
CA ASN A 260 -15.17 20.32 18.67
C ASN A 260 -13.93 21.02 19.26
N VAL A 261 -13.92 22.36 19.23
CA VAL A 261 -12.79 23.23 19.66
C VAL A 261 -12.28 22.93 21.10
N ALA A 262 -13.09 22.25 21.92
CA ALA A 262 -12.75 21.80 23.27
C ALA A 262 -12.17 20.36 23.38
N GLY A 263 -11.91 19.66 22.26
CA GLY A 263 -11.42 18.28 22.25
C GLY A 263 -12.49 17.23 22.58
N GLN A 264 -13.78 17.58 22.54
CA GLN A 264 -14.89 16.64 22.55
C GLN A 264 -15.08 16.02 21.16
N VAL A 265 -15.28 14.71 21.14
CA VAL A 265 -15.22 13.85 19.95
C VAL A 265 -16.60 13.20 19.78
N ASP A 266 -17.43 13.75 18.90
CA ASP A 266 -18.80 13.30 18.66
C ASP A 266 -18.90 12.51 17.34
N GLN A 267 -19.42 11.27 17.39
CA GLN A 267 -19.55 10.42 16.19
C GLN A 267 -20.52 11.06 15.19
N ILE A 268 -20.07 11.22 13.94
CA ILE A 268 -20.96 11.60 12.85
C ILE A 268 -21.83 10.39 12.52
N GLN A 269 -23.16 10.51 12.70
CA GLN A 269 -24.09 9.59 12.06
C GLN A 269 -23.92 9.73 10.56
N SER A 270 -23.46 8.66 9.90
CA SER A 270 -23.44 8.61 8.43
C SER A 270 -24.84 8.98 7.92
N PRO A 271 -24.97 9.85 6.89
CA PRO A 271 -26.25 10.03 6.23
C PRO A 271 -26.72 8.66 5.74
N ASP A 272 -27.93 8.31 6.14
CA ASP A 272 -28.56 7.05 5.82
C ASP A 272 -28.60 6.93 4.29
N ARG A 273 -28.01 5.86 3.74
CA ARG A 273 -27.95 5.62 2.28
C ARG A 273 -29.34 5.39 1.65
N THR A 274 -30.39 5.44 2.45
CA THR A 274 -31.81 5.36 2.09
C THR A 274 -32.36 6.67 1.50
N LEU A 275 -31.74 7.83 1.74
CA LEU A 275 -32.24 9.11 1.23
C LEU A 275 -31.96 9.36 -0.26
N ALA A 276 -31.17 8.50 -0.93
CA ALA A 276 -30.99 8.56 -2.38
C ALA A 276 -32.17 7.93 -3.17
N ALA A 277 -33.19 7.40 -2.48
CA ALA A 277 -34.37 6.79 -3.11
C ALA A 277 -35.66 7.65 -3.01
N GLU A 278 -35.66 8.74 -2.25
CA GLU A 278 -36.84 9.62 -2.10
C GLU A 278 -36.79 10.88 -2.99
N GLU A 279 -35.69 11.12 -3.71
CA GLU A 279 -35.56 12.25 -4.64
C GLU A 279 -35.96 11.93 -6.10
N THR A 280 -36.68 10.83 -6.34
CA THR A 280 -37.47 10.66 -7.58
C THR A 280 -38.93 10.95 -7.26
N GLY A 281 -39.31 12.19 -7.53
CA GLY A 281 -40.57 12.79 -7.10
C GLY A 281 -41.83 12.06 -7.58
N ASP A 282 -42.79 12.00 -6.66
CA ASP A 282 -44.20 11.99 -6.97
C ASP A 282 -44.85 13.09 -6.12
N VAL A 283 -45.39 14.11 -6.80
CA VAL A 283 -46.10 15.23 -6.18
C VAL A 283 -47.52 14.76 -5.84
N PRO A 284 -48.02 14.93 -4.60
CA PRO A 284 -49.39 14.55 -4.28
C PRO A 284 -50.35 15.52 -4.99
N SER A 285 -51.16 14.99 -5.91
CA SER A 285 -52.32 15.71 -6.44
C SER A 285 -53.47 15.61 -5.44
N ASP A 286 -53.76 16.71 -4.76
CA ASP A 286 -55.02 16.93 -4.07
C ASP A 286 -56.06 17.41 -5.09
N PRO A 287 -57.26 16.81 -5.12
CA PRO A 287 -58.44 17.68 -5.17
C PRO A 287 -59.60 17.22 -4.28
N GLN A 288 -59.98 18.11 -3.36
CA GLN A 288 -61.34 18.60 -3.06
C GLN A 288 -62.48 17.57 -2.89
N ASP A 289 -62.99 17.47 -1.66
CA ASP A 289 -64.40 17.15 -1.36
C ASP A 289 -65.32 18.33 -1.78
N PRO A 290 -66.64 18.14 -1.99
CA PRO A 290 -67.41 16.92 -2.23
C PRO A 290 -68.08 16.85 -3.63
#